data_AF-A0A538S902-F1
#
_entry.id   AF-A0A538S902-F1
#
_cell.length_a   1.000
_cell.length_b   1.000
_cell.length_c   1.000
_cell.angle_alpha   90.00
_cell.angle_beta   90.00
_cell.angle_gamma   90.00
#
_symmetry.space_group_name_H-M   'P 1'
#
loop_
_entity.id
_entity.type
_entity.pdbx_description
1 polymer ?
#
loop_
_entity_poly.entity_id
_entity_poly.type
_entity_poly.pdbx_seq_one_letter_code
_entity_poly.pdbx_strand_id
1 'polypeptide(L)'
;MLNSKGFTLIELMIVVVIIGILAAIASPNFIAMQDRAREASVKANMHSFQLAIEDFAVKNTGTYPVAGDNAAVLANLPSGNWPKNPFTGANDACTWAADPAAQGIFGANPCATTGYTIKGFGKTALLTLTLTNG
;
A
#
# COMPACT_ATOMS: atom_id res chain seq x y z
N MET A 1 -50.84 -21.19 -23.98
CA MET A 1 -50.02 -20.58 -25.05
C MET A 1 -49.21 -19.46 -24.40
N LEU A 2 -47.90 -19.62 -24.23
CA LEU A 2 -47.06 -18.60 -23.59
C LEU A 2 -46.77 -17.48 -24.60
N ASN A 3 -47.28 -16.29 -24.31
CA ASN A 3 -47.11 -15.09 -25.11
C ASN A 3 -45.67 -14.58 -24.93
N SER A 4 -44.74 -14.96 -25.83
CA SER A 4 -43.38 -14.41 -25.84
C SER A 4 -43.45 -12.95 -26.29
N LYS A 5 -43.50 -12.03 -25.31
CA LYS A 5 -43.26 -10.61 -25.56
C LYS A 5 -41.77 -10.42 -25.86
N GLY A 6 -41.44 -10.17 -27.12
CA GLY A 6 -40.09 -9.79 -27.52
C GLY A 6 -39.72 -8.42 -26.95
N PHE A 7 -38.47 -8.28 -26.51
CA PHE A 7 -37.88 -7.01 -26.07
C PHE A 7 -37.75 -6.06 -27.26
N THR A 8 -38.08 -4.78 -27.10
CA THR A 8 -37.93 -3.81 -28.20
C THR A 8 -36.49 -3.31 -28.30
N LEU A 9 -36.04 -3.01 -29.53
CA LEU A 9 -34.71 -2.41 -29.75
C LEU A 9 -34.58 -1.05 -29.05
N ILE A 10 -35.67 -0.28 -28.96
CA ILE A 10 -35.67 1.02 -28.30
C ILE A 10 -35.53 0.90 -26.78
N GLU A 11 -36.14 -0.13 -26.15
CA GLU A 11 -35.93 -0.41 -24.73
C GLU A 11 -34.46 -0.70 -24.45
N LEU A 12 -33.82 -1.52 -25.30
CA LEU A 12 -32.40 -1.86 -25.12
C LEU A 12 -31.50 -0.64 -25.37
N MET A 13 -31.84 0.21 -26.34
CA MET A 13 -31.12 1.46 -26.62
C MET A 13 -31.14 2.44 -25.44
N ILE A 14 -32.31 2.66 -24.83
CA ILE A 14 -32.42 3.58 -23.69
C ILE A 14 -31.62 3.04 -22.50
N VAL A 15 -31.63 1.73 -22.28
CA VAL A 15 -30.87 1.10 -21.19
C VAL A 15 -29.36 1.30 -21.35
N VAL A 16 -28.80 1.07 -22.52
CA VAL A 16 -27.35 1.26 -22.74
C VAL A 16 -26.94 2.74 -22.65
N VAL A 17 -27.82 3.66 -23.06
CA VAL A 17 -27.59 5.11 -22.90
C VAL A 17 -27.54 5.51 -21.42
N ILE A 18 -28.49 5.03 -20.61
CA ILE A 18 -28.52 5.31 -19.17
C ILE A 18 -27.29 4.72 -18.48
N ILE A 19 -26.94 3.46 -18.77
CA ILE A 19 -25.73 2.82 -18.21
C ILE A 19 -24.47 3.58 -18.64
N GLY A 20 -24.41 4.06 -19.88
CA GLY A 20 -23.29 4.87 -20.38
C GLY A 20 -23.11 6.17 -19.61
N ILE A 21 -24.19 6.90 -19.32
CA ILE A 21 -24.16 8.14 -18.52
C ILE A 21 -23.69 7.86 -17.09
N LEU A 22 -24.25 6.81 -16.46
CA LEU A 22 -23.87 6.43 -15.09
C LEU A 22 -22.39 6.00 -15.02
N ALA A 23 -21.92 5.21 -16.00
CA ALA A 23 -20.53 4.77 -16.07
C ALA A 23 -19.56 5.95 -16.26
N ALA A 24 -19.93 6.94 -17.08
CA ALA A 24 -19.10 8.14 -17.30
C ALA A 24 -18.89 8.95 -16.01
N ILE A 25 -19.93 9.08 -15.18
CA ILE A 25 -19.84 9.79 -13.89
C ILE A 25 -19.08 8.94 -12.85
N ALA A 26 -19.31 7.63 -12.82
CA ALA A 26 -18.72 6.74 -11.82
C ALA A 26 -17.22 6.44 -12.04
N SER A 27 -16.78 6.35 -13.30
CA SER A 27 -15.41 5.97 -13.67
C SER A 27 -14.31 6.82 -13.00
N PRO A 28 -14.31 8.17 -13.03
CA PRO A 28 -13.25 8.96 -12.42
C PRO A 28 -13.21 8.82 -10.89
N ASN A 29 -14.38 8.71 -10.24
CA ASN A 29 -14.45 8.53 -8.79
C ASN A 29 -13.89 7.17 -8.36
N PHE A 30 -14.16 6.12 -9.14
CA PHE A 30 -13.63 4.78 -8.89
C PHE A 30 -12.10 4.73 -8.92
N ILE A 31 -11.47 5.40 -9.91
CA ILE A 31 -10.00 5.47 -10.00
C ILE A 31 -9.42 6.18 -8.77
N ALA A 32 -9.99 7.32 -8.37
CA ALA A 32 -9.54 8.05 -7.19
C ALA A 32 -9.70 7.23 -5.89
N MET A 33 -10.79 6.46 -5.77
CA MET A 33 -10.99 5.55 -4.64
C MET A 33 -9.95 4.43 -4.61
N GLN A 34 -9.64 3.83 -5.77
CA GLN A 34 -8.62 2.79 -5.87
C GLN A 34 -7.24 3.32 -5.47
N ASP A 35 -6.89 4.55 -5.87
CA ASP A 35 -5.61 5.16 -5.51
C ASP A 35 -5.51 5.43 -4.00
N ARG A 36 -6.57 5.94 -3.38
CA ARG A 36 -6.62 6.13 -1.92
C ARG A 36 -6.50 4.79 -1.17
N ALA A 37 -7.13 3.74 -1.69
CA ALA A 37 -7.02 2.39 -1.13
C ALA A 37 -5.57 1.88 -1.22
N ARG A 38 -4.88 2.09 -2.35
CA ARG A 38 -3.46 1.74 -2.50
C ARG A 38 -2.59 2.51 -1.51
N GLU A 39 -2.80 3.82 -1.35
CA GLU A 39 -2.06 4.63 -0.37
C GLU A 39 -2.30 4.18 1.07
N ALA A 40 -3.53 3.80 1.42
CA ALA A 40 -3.85 3.22 2.72
C ALA A 40 -3.10 1.90 2.93
N SER A 41 -3.00 1.05 1.90
CA SER A 41 -2.19 -0.17 1.94
C SER A 41 -0.70 0.12 2.13
N VAL A 42 -0.14 1.16 1.51
CA VAL A 42 1.26 1.57 1.75
C VAL A 42 1.46 1.94 3.22
N LYS A 43 0.56 2.74 3.80
CA LYS A 43 0.62 3.08 5.23
C LYS A 43 0.51 1.84 6.13
N ALA A 44 -0.36 0.89 5.78
CA ALA A 44 -0.48 -0.38 6.51
C ALA A 44 0.80 -1.24 6.41
N ASN A 45 1.46 -1.25 5.26
CA ASN A 45 2.76 -1.91 5.08
C ASN A 45 3.83 -1.24 5.96
N MET A 46 3.87 0.09 5.99
CA MET A 46 4.77 0.86 6.85
C MET A 46 4.55 0.52 8.33
N HIS A 47 3.29 0.42 8.79
CA HIS A 47 2.98 0.02 10.17
C HIS A 47 3.35 -1.44 10.46
N SER A 48 3.10 -2.36 9.53
CA SER A 48 3.54 -3.76 9.70
C SER A 48 5.07 -3.85 9.84
N PHE A 49 5.78 -3.04 9.06
CA PHE A 49 7.23 -2.96 9.11
C PHE A 49 7.74 -2.27 10.39
N GLN A 50 7.03 -1.25 10.87
CA GLN A 50 7.26 -0.60 12.16
C GLN A 50 7.28 -1.62 13.30
N LEU A 51 6.26 -2.48 13.37
CA LEU A 51 6.17 -3.52 14.39
C LEU A 51 7.33 -4.51 14.31
N ALA A 52 7.75 -4.89 13.10
CA ALA A 52 8.90 -5.79 12.90
C ALA A 52 10.23 -5.16 13.34
N ILE A 53 10.39 -3.85 13.14
CA ILE A 53 11.54 -3.06 13.61
C ILE A 53 11.54 -2.95 15.14
N GLU A 54 10.38 -2.69 15.75
CA GLU A 54 10.26 -2.59 17.20
C GLU A 54 10.53 -3.93 17.88
N ASP A 55 10.00 -5.03 17.34
CA ASP A 55 10.30 -6.37 17.82
C ASP A 55 11.79 -6.73 17.68
N PHE A 56 12.44 -6.30 16.58
CA PHE A 56 13.89 -6.43 16.45
C PHE A 56 14.62 -5.64 17.54
N ALA A 57 14.23 -4.39 17.80
CA ALA A 57 14.88 -3.55 18.80
C ALA A 57 14.74 -4.13 20.22
N VAL A 58 13.58 -4.67 20.57
CA VAL A 58 13.36 -5.36 21.86
C VAL A 58 14.32 -6.55 22.02
N LYS A 59 14.56 -7.31 20.96
CA LYS A 59 15.49 -8.45 20.96
C LYS A 59 16.97 -8.04 21.00
N ASN A 60 17.31 -6.83 20.51
CA ASN A 60 18.68 -6.34 20.35
C ASN A 60 19.00 -5.17 21.31
N THR A 61 18.47 -5.21 22.53
CA THR A 61 18.79 -4.26 23.62
C THR A 61 18.54 -2.79 23.21
N GLY A 62 17.45 -2.54 22.47
CA GLY A 62 17.05 -1.21 22.01
C GLY A 62 17.75 -0.72 20.74
N THR A 63 18.58 -1.56 20.10
CA THR A 63 19.24 -1.21 18.84
C THR A 63 18.32 -1.46 17.66
N TYR A 64 18.07 -0.42 16.85
CA TYR A 64 17.24 -0.55 15.65
C TYR A 64 18.01 -1.21 14.49
N PRO A 65 17.32 -1.98 13.63
CA PRO A 65 17.94 -2.70 12.53
C PRO A 65 18.50 -1.74 11.47
N VAL A 66 19.62 -2.12 10.86
CA VAL A 66 20.25 -1.44 9.73
C VAL A 66 20.17 -2.31 8.47
N ALA A 67 20.71 -1.82 7.35
CA ALA A 67 20.68 -2.54 6.07
C ALA A 67 21.24 -3.98 6.14
N GLY A 68 22.16 -4.26 7.07
CA GLY A 68 22.72 -5.59 7.31
C GLY A 68 21.75 -6.59 7.96
N ASP A 69 20.71 -6.11 8.64
CA ASP A 69 19.79 -6.93 9.45
C ASP A 69 18.55 -7.39 8.66
N ASN A 70 18.59 -7.26 7.33
CA ASN A 70 17.45 -7.46 6.45
C ASN A 70 16.76 -8.83 6.66
N ALA A 71 17.54 -9.89 6.87
CA ALA A 71 17.01 -11.24 7.13
C ALA A 71 16.30 -11.36 8.49
N ALA A 72 16.82 -10.69 9.51
CA ALA A 72 16.22 -10.70 10.85
C ALA A 72 14.90 -9.91 10.86
N VAL A 73 14.86 -8.77 10.17
CA VAL A 73 13.63 -7.99 10.01
C VAL A 73 12.59 -8.76 9.19
N LEU A 74 13.02 -9.49 8.16
CA LEU A 74 12.13 -10.33 7.36
C LEU A 74 11.48 -11.45 8.18
N ALA A 75 12.22 -12.03 9.13
CA ALA A 75 11.71 -13.05 10.04
C ALA A 75 10.70 -12.50 11.06
N ASN A 76 10.79 -11.21 11.42
CA ASN A 76 9.85 -10.56 12.34
C ASN A 76 8.58 -10.04 11.64
N LEU A 77 8.53 -10.02 10.30
CA LEU A 77 7.33 -9.68 9.56
C LEU A 77 6.28 -10.80 9.68
N PRO A 78 4.98 -10.48 9.82
CA PRO A 78 3.93 -11.47 10.05
C PRO A 78 3.78 -12.49 8.93
N SER A 79 4.16 -12.14 7.70
CA SER A 79 4.13 -13.02 6.54
C SER A 79 5.46 -13.72 6.25
N GLY A 80 6.53 -13.46 7.01
CA GLY A 80 7.88 -13.94 6.71
C GLY A 80 8.42 -13.49 5.35
N ASN A 81 7.77 -12.50 4.73
CA ASN A 81 8.10 -11.98 3.41
C ASN A 81 7.78 -10.48 3.35
N TRP A 82 8.44 -9.76 2.44
CA TRP A 82 8.24 -8.33 2.28
C TRP A 82 6.78 -8.01 1.97
N PRO A 83 6.20 -6.94 2.55
CA PRO A 83 4.85 -6.51 2.26
C PRO A 83 4.66 -6.29 0.76
N LYS A 84 3.48 -6.69 0.27
CA LYS A 84 3.15 -6.57 -1.15
C LYS A 84 2.92 -5.11 -1.52
N ASN A 85 3.57 -4.65 -2.57
CA ASN A 85 3.38 -3.34 -3.14
C ASN A 85 1.97 -3.26 -3.78
N PRO A 86 1.12 -2.32 -3.38
CA PRO A 86 -0.26 -2.22 -3.87
C PRO A 86 -0.39 -1.65 -5.30
N PHE A 87 0.69 -1.11 -5.87
CA PHE A 87 0.75 -0.59 -7.24
C PHE A 87 1.30 -1.61 -8.24
N THR A 88 2.34 -2.37 -7.87
CA THR A 88 2.99 -3.35 -8.76
C THR A 88 2.56 -4.79 -8.48
N GLY A 89 2.07 -5.08 -7.29
CA GLY A 89 1.79 -6.43 -6.83
C GLY A 89 3.03 -7.27 -6.51
N ALA A 90 4.23 -6.68 -6.50
CA ALA A 90 5.47 -7.36 -6.13
C ALA A 90 5.72 -7.30 -4.62
N ASN A 91 6.57 -8.19 -4.10
CA ASN A 91 7.06 -8.14 -2.72
C ASN A 91 8.36 -7.34 -2.70
N ASP A 92 8.24 -6.01 -2.78
CA ASP A 92 9.38 -5.11 -2.86
C ASP A 92 10.07 -4.98 -1.49
N ALA A 93 11.39 -5.19 -1.48
CA ALA A 93 12.20 -5.02 -0.28
C ALA A 93 12.24 -3.55 0.17
N CYS A 94 12.45 -3.36 1.47
CA CYS A 94 12.65 -2.04 2.04
C CYS A 94 13.90 -1.35 1.47
N THR A 95 13.82 -0.06 1.17
CA THR A 95 15.00 0.77 0.86
C THR A 95 15.64 1.28 2.14
N TRP A 96 16.86 0.82 2.43
CA TRP A 96 17.59 1.23 3.63
C TRP A 96 18.38 2.52 3.40
N ALA A 97 18.40 3.40 4.41
CA ALA A 97 19.17 4.64 4.44
C ALA A 97 18.92 5.61 3.26
N ALA A 98 17.79 5.44 2.56
CA ALA A 98 17.38 6.26 1.43
C ALA A 98 15.85 6.34 1.36
N ASP A 99 15.35 7.46 0.82
CA ASP A 99 13.93 7.63 0.56
C ASP A 99 13.50 6.71 -0.60
N PRO A 100 12.35 6.03 -0.50
CA PRO A 100 11.85 5.21 -1.59
C PRO A 100 11.55 6.10 -2.81
N ALA A 101 11.99 5.67 -4.00
CA ALA A 101 11.89 6.46 -5.23
C ALA A 101 10.73 6.04 -6.15
N ALA A 102 9.97 5.00 -5.79
CA ALA A 102 8.89 4.46 -6.63
C ALA A 102 7.64 4.11 -5.82
N GLN A 103 6.48 4.22 -6.47
CA GLN A 103 5.15 4.00 -5.87
C GLN A 103 5.04 2.65 -5.17
N GLY A 104 4.56 2.69 -3.92
CA GLY A 104 4.30 1.52 -3.09
C GLY A 104 5.52 0.91 -2.41
N ILE A 105 6.73 1.39 -2.71
CA ILE A 105 7.94 1.01 -2.00
C ILE A 105 8.03 1.81 -0.70
N PHE A 106 8.53 1.17 0.34
CA PHE A 106 8.87 1.83 1.59
C PHE A 106 10.35 1.69 1.91
N GLY A 107 10.85 2.59 2.73
CA GLY A 107 12.22 2.69 3.15
C GLY A 107 12.32 2.99 4.63
N ALA A 108 13.42 2.55 5.25
CA ALA A 108 13.77 2.89 6.62
C ALA A 108 15.13 3.57 6.65
N ASN A 109 15.18 4.70 7.35
CA ASN A 109 16.43 5.32 7.77
C ASN A 109 16.54 5.23 9.30
N PRO A 110 17.25 4.22 9.82
CA PRO A 110 17.43 4.06 11.26
C PRO A 110 18.46 5.06 11.79
N CYS A 111 18.18 5.65 12.95
CA CYS A 111 19.19 6.23 13.83
C CYS A 111 19.38 5.23 14.96
N ALA A 112 20.41 4.39 14.86
CA ALA A 112 20.58 3.13 15.61
C ALA A 112 20.31 3.17 17.12
N THR A 113 20.34 4.35 17.75
CA THR A 113 20.11 4.56 19.18
C THR A 113 19.12 5.69 19.53
N THR A 114 18.62 6.47 18.56
CA THR A 114 17.81 7.69 18.85
C THR A 114 16.41 7.66 18.23
N GLY A 115 16.15 6.74 17.31
CA GLY A 115 14.83 6.56 16.68
C GLY A 115 14.94 6.08 15.25
N TYR A 116 13.83 6.04 14.53
CA TYR A 116 13.84 5.65 13.12
C TYR A 116 12.78 6.39 12.32
N THR A 117 13.05 6.56 11.03
CA THR A 117 12.10 7.12 10.08
C THR A 117 11.75 6.06 9.05
N ILE A 118 10.45 5.76 8.92
CA ILE A 118 9.92 4.93 7.84
C ILE A 118 9.25 5.87 6.85
N LYS A 119 9.61 5.77 5.57
CA LYS A 119 8.96 6.50 4.50
C LYS A 119 8.37 5.51 3.51
N GLY A 120 7.16 5.74 3.03
CA GLY A 120 6.55 5.01 1.92
C GLY A 120 6.30 5.97 0.77
N PHE A 121 6.46 5.54 -0.48
CA PHE A 121 6.04 6.36 -1.61
C PHE A 121 4.57 6.06 -1.91
N GLY A 122 3.70 7.05 -1.77
CA GLY A 122 2.29 6.98 -2.16
C GLY A 122 2.12 7.04 -3.69
N LYS A 123 0.99 7.55 -4.19
CA LYS A 123 0.83 7.72 -5.64
C LYS A 123 1.75 8.81 -6.18
N THR A 124 1.86 9.94 -5.48
CA THR A 124 2.58 11.13 -5.99
C THR A 124 3.59 11.73 -5.03
N ALA A 125 3.62 11.28 -3.77
CA ALA A 125 4.46 11.88 -2.74
C ALA A 125 4.93 10.86 -1.70
N LEU A 126 5.99 11.23 -0.98
CA LEU A 126 6.48 10.51 0.18
C LEU A 126 5.50 10.66 1.36
N LEU A 127 5.10 9.53 1.91
CA LEU A 127 4.40 9.37 3.17
C LEU A 127 5.46 9.10 4.24
N THR A 128 5.58 9.95 5.25
CA THR A 128 6.60 9.79 6.30
C THR A 128 5.95 9.42 7.62
N LEU A 129 6.49 8.40 8.26
CA LEU A 129 6.22 8.00 9.64
C LEU A 129 7.51 8.12 10.42
N THR A 130 7.58 9.13 11.30
CA THR A 130 8.72 9.36 12.18
C THR A 130 8.38 8.86 13.56
N LEU A 131 9.22 7.96 14.10
CA LEU A 131 9.09 7.46 15.45
C LEU A 131 10.40 7.76 16.19
N THR A 132 10.27 8.57 17.23
CA THR A 132 11.35 8.86 18.16
C THR A 132 11.22 7.88 19.33
N ASN A 133 12.35 7.40 19.86
CA ASN A 133 12.34 6.65 21.11
C ASN A 133 11.72 7.56 22.19
N GLY A 134 10.73 7.04 22.93
CA GLY A 134 10.04 7.77 23.99
C GLY A 134 10.93 7.99 25.20
#